data_AF-A0A178ECJ0-F1
#
_entry.id   AF-A0A178ECJ0-F1
#
_cell.length_a   1.000
_cell.length_b   1.000
_cell.length_c   1.000
_cell.angle_alpha   90.00
_cell.angle_beta   90.00
_cell.angle_gamma   90.00
#
_symmetry.space_group_name_H-M   'P 1'
#
loop_
_entity.id
_entity.type
_entity.pdbx_description
1 polymer ?
#
loop_
_entity_poly.entity_id
_entity_poly.type
_entity_poly.pdbx_seq_one_letter_code
_entity_poly.pdbx_strand_id
1 'polypeptide(L)'
;MSQHSTLLLLPRELRDLIYDHFIGTKGYIHCPTTRKFTQKPDHQPVELALTLTCHQLAAEVRDYAFRNSTNNVTFPSIYTADLRTAAGKWGEIFGILCHVEAQMLLLARGCLSPAIVEHVTTWFPQFRRLLDDLMRGASVEGFFMSCVWGEAPSLQAQFELYTLRCMTSHPNFSADASSAVTSHWTRIGEPKRVVALEHTPWAMPSKEEMDAICRALQIQDYATLSIPPWPRGKYRYSAAAGTIQFLDSVTPTVLQRLRKIVIVEDHLSVAHPMCHGQGLIEICQTNPNLRIERRVNLWRCILQTGVWAHEAIAIELNLNSESMLWRLGHLTASHVANCIASWIVEAVALRDLGMPEGCFTMVIDGNPSAEQSSPIFQVVEHRALQQHLKDLKDRTSTRIERRLSKDHLYEGFPTMMDDIIRGRSVVKCDFEIGNLWPRLGSRYEDWDNADLIERALEAYSLPDQFHLTAPLPTWRELMFENH
;
A
#
# COMPACT_ATOMS: atom_id res chain seq x y z
N MET A 1 35.94 -52.51 -1.04
CA MET A 1 34.58 -52.44 -1.62
C MET A 1 34.11 -51.00 -1.48
N SER A 2 33.89 -50.30 -2.59
CA SER A 2 33.34 -48.94 -2.62
C SER A 2 31.94 -48.96 -2.01
N GLN A 3 31.74 -48.32 -0.86
CA GLN A 3 30.41 -48.08 -0.30
C GLN A 3 29.69 -47.06 -1.20
N HIS A 4 29.04 -47.55 -2.25
CA HIS A 4 28.14 -46.71 -3.04
C HIS A 4 26.94 -46.35 -2.17
N SER A 5 26.68 -45.04 -2.03
CA SER A 5 25.51 -44.53 -1.31
C SER A 5 24.23 -45.08 -1.93
N THR A 6 23.45 -45.86 -1.17
CA THR A 6 22.18 -46.46 -1.62
C THR A 6 21.17 -45.40 -2.08
N LEU A 7 21.24 -44.19 -1.51
CA LEU A 7 20.40 -43.05 -1.89
C LEU A 7 20.69 -42.59 -3.33
N LEU A 8 21.97 -42.53 -3.72
CA LEU A 8 22.39 -42.05 -5.04
C LEU A 8 22.13 -43.07 -6.16
N LEU A 9 21.81 -44.31 -5.81
CA LEU A 9 21.40 -45.37 -6.75
C LEU A 9 19.91 -45.29 -7.13
N LEU A 10 19.09 -44.57 -6.35
CA LEU A 10 17.68 -44.38 -6.66
C LEU A 10 17.50 -43.50 -7.91
N PRO A 11 16.47 -43.69 -8.75
CA PRO A 11 16.08 -42.73 -9.79
C PRO A 11 15.85 -41.32 -9.23
N ARG A 12 16.01 -40.30 -10.08
CA ARG A 12 15.91 -38.89 -9.65
C ARG A 12 14.55 -38.58 -9.03
N GLU A 13 13.49 -39.16 -9.58
CA GLU A 13 12.11 -39.00 -9.15
C GLU A 13 11.91 -39.48 -7.71
N LEU A 14 12.53 -40.62 -7.35
CA LEU A 14 12.47 -41.14 -5.98
C LEU A 14 13.34 -40.30 -5.03
N ARG A 15 14.46 -39.75 -5.50
CA ARG A 15 15.27 -38.83 -4.69
C ARG A 15 14.54 -37.52 -4.42
N ASP A 16 13.81 -36.99 -5.39
CA ASP A 16 13.00 -35.78 -5.22
C ASP A 16 11.88 -35.97 -4.18
N LEU A 17 11.21 -37.13 -4.18
CA LEU A 17 10.25 -37.48 -3.11
C LEU A 17 10.89 -37.52 -1.72
N ILE A 18 12.15 -38.00 -1.64
CA ILE A 18 12.92 -37.99 -0.39
C ILE A 18 13.28 -36.55 -0.01
N TYR A 19 13.72 -35.72 -0.97
CA TYR A 19 14.02 -34.32 -0.73
C TYR A 19 12.80 -33.54 -0.24
N ASP A 20 11.61 -33.78 -0.80
CA ASP A 20 10.34 -33.20 -0.33
C ASP A 20 10.07 -33.53 1.14
N HIS A 21 10.36 -34.77 1.55
CA HIS A 21 10.19 -35.20 2.94
C HIS A 21 11.14 -34.46 3.90
N PHE A 22 12.42 -34.30 3.54
CA PHE A 22 13.44 -33.72 4.41
C PHE A 22 13.51 -32.19 4.38
N ILE A 23 13.38 -31.58 3.20
CA ILE A 23 13.45 -30.12 3.02
C ILE A 23 12.11 -29.46 3.39
N GLY A 24 11.05 -30.28 3.42
CA GLY A 24 9.71 -29.91 3.83
C GLY A 24 8.89 -29.31 2.68
N THR A 25 7.58 -29.43 2.81
CA THR A 25 6.55 -28.82 1.94
C THR A 25 5.80 -27.69 2.65
N LYS A 26 6.22 -27.33 3.87
CA LYS A 26 5.50 -26.39 4.75
C LYS A 26 5.90 -24.93 4.55
N GLY A 27 6.94 -24.68 3.76
CA GLY A 27 7.46 -23.34 3.47
C GLY A 27 8.34 -22.75 4.58
N TYR A 28 8.80 -21.53 4.33
CA TYR A 28 9.77 -20.79 5.14
C TYR A 28 9.20 -19.45 5.59
N ILE A 29 9.67 -18.95 6.73
CA ILE A 29 9.38 -17.60 7.20
C ILE A 29 10.68 -16.82 7.46
N HIS A 30 10.75 -15.62 6.90
CA HIS A 30 11.85 -14.70 7.11
C HIS A 30 11.75 -14.10 8.52
N CYS A 31 12.84 -14.15 9.27
CA CYS A 31 12.98 -13.44 10.54
C CYS A 31 13.72 -12.10 10.27
N PRO A 32 13.03 -10.95 10.37
CA PRO A 32 13.66 -9.65 10.11
C PRO A 32 14.86 -9.36 11.01
N THR A 33 14.83 -9.82 12.26
CA THR A 33 15.90 -9.61 13.24
C THR A 33 17.19 -10.36 12.89
N THR A 34 17.06 -11.63 12.51
CA THR A 34 18.24 -12.47 12.23
C THR A 34 18.64 -12.46 10.76
N ARG A 35 17.78 -11.93 9.87
CA ARG A 35 17.89 -12.01 8.41
C ARG A 35 18.05 -13.46 7.91
N LYS A 36 17.43 -14.41 8.62
CA LYS A 36 17.46 -15.84 8.31
C LYS A 36 16.04 -16.36 8.13
N PHE A 37 15.95 -17.49 7.42
CA PHE A 37 14.71 -18.24 7.30
C PHE A 37 14.62 -19.31 8.40
N THR A 38 13.41 -19.54 8.88
CA THR A 38 13.04 -20.71 9.68
C THR A 38 11.90 -21.48 9.00
N GLN A 39 11.74 -22.76 9.33
CA GLN A 39 10.67 -23.60 8.81
C GLN A 39 9.34 -23.27 9.49
N LYS A 40 8.23 -23.34 8.73
CA LYS A 40 6.88 -23.23 9.29
C LYS A 40 6.32 -24.59 9.73
N PRO A 41 5.38 -24.62 10.70
CA PRO A 41 4.91 -23.50 11.53
C PRO A 41 5.78 -23.27 12.78
N ASP A 42 6.64 -24.23 13.13
CA ASP A 42 7.28 -24.33 14.45
C ASP A 42 8.56 -23.47 14.60
N HIS A 43 8.86 -22.62 13.61
CA HIS A 43 10.04 -21.75 13.54
C HIS A 43 11.38 -22.49 13.75
N GLN A 44 11.45 -23.76 13.37
CA GLN A 44 12.66 -24.56 13.51
C GLN A 44 13.76 -24.11 12.53
N PRO A 45 15.05 -24.28 12.86
CA PRO A 45 16.13 -24.04 11.92
C PRO A 45 15.94 -24.80 10.61
N VAL A 46 16.33 -24.21 9.48
CA VAL A 46 16.31 -24.91 8.20
C VAL A 46 17.30 -26.07 8.24
N GLU A 47 16.81 -27.30 8.05
CA GLU A 47 17.64 -28.49 8.04
C GLU A 47 18.49 -28.54 6.76
N LEU A 48 19.81 -28.34 6.91
CA LEU A 48 20.77 -28.37 5.81
C LEU A 48 21.56 -29.69 5.74
N ALA A 49 21.19 -30.69 6.55
CA ALA A 49 21.95 -31.93 6.69
C ALA A 49 22.18 -32.63 5.34
N LEU A 50 21.16 -32.72 4.49
CA LEU A 50 21.28 -33.27 3.13
C LEU A 50 22.25 -32.47 2.26
N THR A 51 22.23 -31.14 2.35
CA THR A 51 23.15 -30.27 1.57
C THR A 51 24.61 -30.46 2.00
N LEU A 52 24.86 -30.95 3.22
CA LEU A 52 26.19 -31.12 3.78
C LEU A 52 26.75 -32.55 3.62
N THR A 53 25.99 -33.50 3.10
CA THR A 53 26.42 -34.92 3.02
C THR A 53 27.41 -35.20 1.89
N CYS A 54 27.15 -34.77 0.65
CA CYS A 54 28.10 -34.91 -0.46
C CYS A 54 27.85 -33.89 -1.58
N HIS A 55 28.82 -33.69 -2.47
CA HIS A 55 28.73 -32.72 -3.56
C HIS A 55 27.54 -32.95 -4.51
N GLN A 56 27.20 -34.22 -4.79
CA GLN A 56 26.07 -34.53 -5.67
C GLN A 56 24.76 -34.11 -5.01
N LEU A 57 24.51 -34.53 -3.76
CA LEU A 57 23.33 -34.11 -3.01
C LEU A 57 23.30 -32.59 -2.86
N ALA A 58 24.41 -31.97 -2.46
CA ALA A 58 24.53 -30.52 -2.36
C ALA A 58 24.20 -29.77 -3.66
N ALA A 59 24.53 -30.33 -4.82
CA ALA A 59 24.15 -29.76 -6.12
C ALA A 59 22.67 -30.01 -6.45
N GLU A 60 22.17 -31.20 -6.11
CA GLU A 60 20.81 -31.64 -6.35
C GLU A 60 19.76 -30.91 -5.49
N VAL A 61 20.09 -30.58 -4.23
CA VAL A 61 19.19 -29.89 -3.28
C VAL A 61 19.40 -28.38 -3.14
N ARG A 62 20.48 -27.83 -3.72
CA ARG A 62 20.89 -26.41 -3.56
C ARG A 62 19.76 -25.40 -3.69
N ASP A 63 18.81 -25.69 -4.57
CA ASP A 63 17.69 -24.80 -4.88
C ASP A 63 16.34 -25.46 -4.79
N TYR A 64 16.31 -26.71 -4.30
CA TYR A 64 15.09 -27.50 -4.23
C TYR A 64 14.02 -26.80 -3.37
N ALA A 65 14.48 -26.17 -2.27
CA ALA A 65 13.68 -25.34 -1.37
C ALA A 65 12.92 -24.21 -2.08
N PHE A 66 13.47 -23.63 -3.16
CA PHE A 66 12.86 -22.47 -3.84
C PHE A 66 12.11 -22.84 -5.12
N ARG A 67 12.47 -23.96 -5.75
CA ARG A 67 11.82 -24.45 -6.98
C ARG A 67 10.48 -25.13 -6.73
N ASN A 68 10.28 -25.75 -5.57
CA ASN A 68 9.02 -26.39 -5.25
C ASN A 68 7.96 -25.32 -4.94
N SER A 69 6.90 -25.24 -5.75
CA SER A 69 5.82 -24.25 -5.57
C SER A 69 5.02 -24.43 -4.28
N THR A 70 5.15 -25.56 -3.59
CA THR A 70 4.59 -25.76 -2.25
C THR A 70 5.42 -25.11 -1.15
N ASN A 71 6.66 -24.70 -1.44
CA ASN A 71 7.54 -24.04 -0.49
C ASN A 71 7.44 -22.53 -0.60
N ASN A 72 6.39 -22.01 0.04
CA ASN A 72 6.14 -20.58 0.12
C ASN A 72 7.22 -19.93 0.99
N VAL A 73 7.80 -18.83 0.52
CA VAL A 73 8.66 -17.98 1.37
C VAL A 73 7.80 -16.85 1.92
N THR A 74 7.74 -16.69 3.24
CA THR A 74 6.87 -15.71 3.88
C THR A 74 7.65 -14.59 4.56
N PHE A 75 7.19 -13.36 4.33
CA PHE A 75 7.75 -12.16 4.94
C PHE A 75 6.67 -11.49 5.79
N PRO A 76 6.87 -11.37 7.12
CA PRO A 76 6.00 -10.57 7.98
C PRO A 76 6.43 -9.10 7.99
N SER A 77 5.58 -8.23 8.55
CA SER A 77 5.93 -6.83 8.82
C SER A 77 7.18 -6.73 9.69
N ILE A 78 8.01 -5.71 9.46
CA ILE A 78 9.30 -5.57 10.14
C ILE A 78 9.15 -4.67 11.36
N TYR A 79 9.34 -5.26 12.54
CA TYR A 79 9.45 -4.55 13.80
C TYR A 79 10.65 -5.07 14.61
N THR A 80 11.61 -4.18 14.89
CA THR A 80 12.67 -4.40 15.88
C THR A 80 12.88 -3.12 16.68
N ALA A 81 13.37 -3.24 17.92
CA ALA A 81 13.67 -2.07 18.75
C ALA A 81 14.62 -1.09 18.04
N ASP A 82 15.60 -1.62 17.30
CA ASP A 82 16.60 -0.84 16.58
C ASP A 82 16.02 -0.10 15.36
N LEU A 83 15.10 -0.73 14.62
CA LEU A 83 14.52 -0.15 13.40
C LEU A 83 13.32 0.74 13.67
N ARG A 84 12.64 0.59 14.81
CA ARG A 84 11.43 1.34 15.16
C ARG A 84 11.60 2.85 15.03
N THR A 85 12.67 3.42 15.58
CA THR A 85 12.90 4.86 15.52
C THR A 85 13.21 5.33 14.09
N ALA A 86 13.94 4.52 13.31
CA ALA A 86 14.22 4.82 11.91
C ALA A 86 12.94 4.78 11.06
N ALA A 87 12.11 3.73 11.22
CA ALA A 87 10.83 3.60 10.54
C ALA A 87 9.93 4.80 10.85
N GLY A 88 9.83 5.18 12.13
CA GLY A 88 9.10 6.37 12.52
C GLY A 88 9.59 7.59 11.76
N LYS A 89 10.87 7.95 11.92
CA LYS A 89 11.46 9.12 11.26
C LYS A 89 11.19 9.14 9.77
N TRP A 90 11.34 7.99 9.11
CA TRP A 90 11.04 7.84 7.70
C TRP A 90 9.59 8.16 7.37
N GLY A 91 8.63 7.63 8.15
CA GLY A 91 7.22 7.91 7.97
C GLY A 91 6.87 9.40 7.97
N GLU A 92 7.37 10.16 8.95
CA GLU A 92 7.12 11.61 9.02
C GLU A 92 7.89 12.37 7.93
N ILE A 93 9.17 12.06 7.70
CA ILE A 93 9.94 12.71 6.63
C ILE A 93 9.24 12.52 5.28
N PHE A 94 8.80 11.31 4.98
CA PHE A 94 8.12 10.97 3.74
C PHE A 94 6.78 11.70 3.62
N GLY A 95 5.96 11.70 4.69
CA GLY A 95 4.70 12.45 4.71
C GLY A 95 4.90 13.95 4.47
N ILE A 96 5.90 14.55 5.11
CA ILE A 96 6.28 15.95 4.90
C ILE A 96 6.73 16.19 3.46
N LEU A 97 7.55 15.30 2.91
CA LEU A 97 8.06 15.42 1.55
C LEU A 97 6.92 15.42 0.52
N CYS A 98 6.01 14.44 0.59
CA CYS A 98 4.84 14.39 -0.29
C CYS A 98 3.97 15.65 -0.16
N HIS A 99 3.79 16.16 1.06
CA HIS A 99 3.02 17.38 1.28
C HIS A 99 3.69 18.62 0.66
N VAL A 100 5.01 18.74 0.81
CA VAL A 100 5.79 19.83 0.22
C VAL A 100 5.73 19.79 -1.30
N GLU A 101 5.87 18.60 -1.91
CA GLU A 101 5.79 18.44 -3.36
C GLU A 101 4.42 18.86 -3.91
N ALA A 102 3.33 18.39 -3.30
CA ALA A 102 1.98 18.80 -3.67
C ALA A 102 1.79 20.33 -3.56
N GLN A 103 2.29 20.96 -2.50
CA GLN A 103 2.25 22.42 -2.36
C GLN A 103 3.10 23.16 -3.39
N MET A 104 4.30 22.67 -3.69
CA MET A 104 5.18 23.27 -4.70
C MET A 104 4.49 23.33 -6.05
N LEU A 105 3.78 22.26 -6.44
CA LEU A 105 3.07 22.21 -7.72
C LEU A 105 2.02 23.32 -7.80
N LEU A 106 1.29 23.55 -6.70
CA LEU A 106 0.26 24.58 -6.63
C LEU A 106 0.84 26.00 -6.68
N LEU A 107 1.90 26.25 -5.92
CA LEU A 107 2.52 27.57 -5.82
C LEU A 107 3.27 27.91 -7.10
N ALA A 108 3.97 26.95 -7.69
CA ALA A 108 4.67 27.11 -8.96
C ALA A 108 3.77 26.93 -10.19
N ARG A 109 2.43 26.88 -10.06
CA ARG A 109 1.52 26.68 -11.21
C ARG A 109 1.72 27.69 -12.35
N GLY A 110 2.21 28.90 -12.05
CA GLY A 110 2.58 29.91 -13.05
C GLY A 110 3.75 29.51 -13.96
N CYS A 111 4.53 28.49 -13.57
CA CYS A 111 5.59 27.88 -14.35
C CYS A 111 5.07 26.78 -15.32
N LEU A 112 3.79 26.41 -15.25
CA LEU A 112 3.20 25.49 -16.23
C LEU A 112 3.10 26.19 -17.60
N SER A 113 3.58 25.51 -18.64
CA SER A 113 3.44 25.94 -20.03
C SER A 113 2.65 24.89 -20.82
N PRO A 114 2.01 25.27 -21.95
CA PRO A 114 1.36 24.30 -22.82
C PRO A 114 2.27 23.13 -23.21
N ALA A 115 3.56 23.39 -23.43
CA ALA A 115 4.55 22.37 -23.77
C ALA A 115 4.78 21.36 -22.62
N ILE A 116 4.86 21.84 -21.37
CA ILE A 116 4.95 20.97 -20.19
C ILE A 116 3.67 20.14 -20.07
N VAL A 117 2.51 20.74 -20.26
CA VAL A 117 1.23 20.03 -20.16
C VAL A 117 1.14 18.91 -21.20
N GLU A 118 1.44 19.17 -22.47
CA GLU A 118 1.47 18.12 -23.49
C GLU A 118 2.46 17.00 -23.16
N HIS A 119 3.65 17.36 -22.69
CA HIS A 119 4.69 16.39 -22.33
C HIS A 119 4.25 15.48 -21.17
N VAL A 120 3.76 16.07 -20.07
CA VAL A 120 3.28 15.32 -18.90
C VAL A 120 2.07 14.46 -19.27
N THR A 121 1.16 14.96 -20.11
CA THR A 121 -0.04 14.25 -20.56
C THR A 121 0.30 12.98 -21.36
N THR A 122 1.46 12.92 -21.99
CA THR A 122 1.93 11.71 -22.69
C THR A 122 2.10 10.52 -21.74
N TRP A 123 2.51 10.80 -20.49
CA TRP A 123 2.75 9.78 -19.47
C TRP A 123 1.57 9.64 -18.49
N PHE A 124 0.87 10.73 -18.24
CA PHE A 124 -0.25 10.78 -17.29
C PHE A 124 -1.51 11.42 -17.90
N PRO A 125 -2.11 10.79 -18.93
CA PRO A 125 -3.24 11.36 -19.66
C PRO A 125 -4.47 11.66 -18.77
N GLN A 126 -4.66 10.89 -17.71
CA GLN A 126 -5.75 11.04 -16.74
C GLN A 126 -5.69 12.36 -15.96
N PHE A 127 -4.53 13.00 -15.85
CA PHE A 127 -4.34 14.29 -15.17
C PHE A 127 -4.37 15.51 -16.11
N ARG A 128 -4.62 15.33 -17.42
CA ARG A 128 -4.66 16.45 -18.37
C ARG A 128 -5.57 17.59 -17.92
N ARG A 129 -6.80 17.28 -17.53
CA ARG A 129 -7.78 18.31 -17.12
C ARG A 129 -7.32 19.08 -15.89
N LEU A 130 -6.69 18.38 -14.93
CA LEU A 130 -6.13 19.03 -13.75
C LEU A 130 -5.06 20.06 -14.15
N LEU A 131 -4.16 19.70 -15.07
CA LEU A 131 -3.15 20.63 -15.59
C LEU A 131 -3.79 21.83 -16.30
N ASP A 132 -4.81 21.60 -17.13
CA ASP A 132 -5.54 22.68 -17.82
C ASP A 132 -6.20 23.65 -16.82
N ASP A 133 -6.77 23.12 -15.73
CA ASP A 133 -7.45 23.93 -14.72
C ASP A 133 -6.46 24.67 -13.80
N LEU A 134 -5.31 24.05 -13.48
CA LEU A 134 -4.20 24.72 -12.80
C LEU A 134 -3.65 25.88 -13.63
N MET A 135 -3.51 25.70 -14.95
CA MET A 135 -3.10 26.77 -15.87
C MET A 135 -4.10 27.92 -15.92
N ARG A 136 -5.40 27.64 -15.79
CA ARG A 136 -6.47 28.66 -15.74
C ARG A 136 -6.58 29.37 -14.39
N GLY A 137 -5.78 28.96 -13.41
CA GLY A 137 -5.80 29.56 -12.06
C GLY A 137 -7.03 29.19 -11.24
N ALA A 138 -7.67 28.04 -11.52
CA ALA A 138 -8.76 27.54 -10.69
C ALA A 138 -8.29 27.40 -9.23
N SER A 139 -9.09 27.91 -8.28
CA SER A 139 -8.78 27.71 -6.85
C SER A 139 -8.93 26.23 -6.53
N VAL A 140 -7.80 25.61 -6.17
CA VAL A 140 -7.73 24.24 -5.66
C VAL A 140 -7.41 24.22 -4.16
N GLU A 141 -7.81 25.26 -3.42
CA GLU A 141 -7.44 25.48 -2.01
C GLU A 141 -7.98 24.41 -1.02
N GLY A 142 -8.97 23.60 -1.42
CA GLY A 142 -9.46 22.45 -0.63
C GLY A 142 -8.84 21.09 -0.94
N PHE A 143 -7.90 20.99 -1.90
CA PHE A 143 -7.69 19.76 -2.67
C PHE A 143 -6.54 18.85 -2.22
N PHE A 144 -5.52 19.32 -1.51
CA PHE A 144 -4.26 18.54 -1.38
C PHE A 144 -3.93 18.03 0.03
N MET A 145 -4.74 18.33 1.05
CA MET A 145 -4.50 17.78 2.40
C MET A 145 -5.12 16.39 2.62
N SER A 146 -6.03 15.94 1.74
CA SER A 146 -6.65 14.61 1.88
C SER A 146 -7.39 14.08 0.63
N CYS A 147 -7.42 14.81 -0.50
CA CYS A 147 -8.19 14.36 -1.66
C CYS A 147 -7.27 13.69 -2.68
N VAL A 148 -7.53 12.41 -2.90
CA VAL A 148 -7.11 11.68 -4.09
C VAL A 148 -7.84 12.26 -5.29
N TRP A 149 -7.14 12.54 -6.40
CA TRP A 149 -7.74 13.06 -7.64
C TRP A 149 -8.60 12.02 -8.38
N GLY A 150 -9.21 11.10 -7.64
CA GLY A 150 -9.85 9.90 -8.14
C GLY A 150 -8.87 8.84 -8.65
N GLU A 151 -7.56 9.09 -8.64
CA GLU A 151 -6.54 8.12 -9.06
C GLU A 151 -5.84 7.52 -7.84
N ALA A 152 -5.08 6.44 -8.04
CA ALA A 152 -4.27 5.85 -6.97
C ALA A 152 -3.33 6.92 -6.35
N PRO A 153 -3.24 7.02 -5.00
CA PRO A 153 -2.39 8.01 -4.33
C PRO A 153 -0.95 8.06 -4.85
N SER A 154 -0.35 6.89 -5.12
CA SER A 154 0.99 6.77 -5.66
C SER A 154 1.12 7.31 -7.09
N LEU A 155 0.12 7.06 -7.94
CA LEU A 155 0.10 7.54 -9.32
C LEU A 155 -0.02 9.06 -9.35
N GLN A 156 -0.79 9.62 -8.42
CA GLN A 156 -0.84 11.06 -8.17
C GLN A 156 0.53 11.61 -7.72
N ALA A 157 1.16 11.00 -6.71
CA ALA A 157 2.48 11.45 -6.24
C ALA A 157 3.55 11.40 -7.34
N GLN A 158 3.56 10.34 -8.17
CA GLN A 158 4.44 10.23 -9.33
C GLN A 158 4.19 11.34 -10.35
N PHE A 159 2.91 11.62 -10.65
CA PHE A 159 2.51 12.72 -11.53
C PHE A 159 2.97 14.08 -10.99
N GLU A 160 2.76 14.35 -9.70
CA GLU A 160 3.15 15.59 -9.04
C GLU A 160 4.66 15.81 -9.15
N LEU A 161 5.46 14.83 -8.74
CA LEU A 161 6.91 14.89 -8.80
C LEU A 161 7.44 15.01 -10.24
N TYR A 162 6.88 14.25 -11.18
CA TYR A 162 7.26 14.31 -12.59
C TYR A 162 6.97 15.70 -13.19
N THR A 163 5.80 16.26 -12.87
CA THR A 163 5.41 17.60 -13.31
C THR A 163 6.36 18.66 -12.75
N LEU A 164 6.68 18.59 -11.46
CA LEU A 164 7.67 19.46 -10.83
C LEU A 164 9.03 19.38 -11.52
N ARG A 165 9.52 18.17 -11.83
CA ARG A 165 10.78 17.98 -12.56
C ARG A 165 10.77 18.72 -13.91
N CYS A 166 9.67 18.65 -14.65
CA CYS A 166 9.53 19.39 -15.91
C CYS A 166 9.55 20.92 -15.70
N MET A 167 9.01 21.42 -14.59
CA MET A 167 8.93 22.84 -14.26
C MET A 167 10.26 23.42 -13.75
N THR A 168 11.21 22.59 -13.26
CA THR A 168 12.48 23.06 -12.68
C THR A 168 13.34 23.91 -13.61
N SER A 169 13.15 23.79 -14.93
CA SER A 169 13.85 24.59 -15.94
C SER A 169 13.31 26.02 -16.06
N HIS A 170 12.10 26.29 -15.55
CA HIS A 170 11.51 27.62 -15.62
C HIS A 170 12.25 28.62 -14.73
N PRO A 171 12.57 29.86 -15.20
CA PRO A 171 13.35 30.82 -14.42
C PRO A 171 12.74 31.19 -13.07
N ASN A 172 11.40 31.25 -12.99
CA ASN A 172 10.69 31.63 -11.77
C ASN A 172 10.39 30.44 -10.84
N PHE A 173 10.71 29.19 -11.24
CA PHE A 173 10.31 28.00 -10.48
C PHE A 173 10.76 28.06 -9.02
N SER A 174 12.04 28.38 -8.79
CA SER A 174 12.56 28.46 -7.42
C SER A 174 11.84 29.56 -6.63
N ALA A 175 11.62 30.74 -7.23
CA ALA A 175 10.95 31.84 -6.54
C ALA A 175 9.50 31.50 -6.17
N ASP A 176 8.74 30.91 -7.10
CA ASP A 176 7.34 30.58 -6.90
C ASP A 176 7.16 29.41 -5.91
N ALA A 177 8.04 28.39 -5.99
CA ALA A 177 7.97 27.21 -5.13
C ALA A 177 8.51 27.44 -3.70
N SER A 178 9.38 28.44 -3.49
CA SER A 178 10.04 28.71 -2.19
C SER A 178 9.08 28.99 -1.03
N SER A 179 7.83 29.37 -1.32
CA SER A 179 6.80 29.62 -0.30
C SER A 179 6.07 28.35 0.16
N ALA A 180 6.41 27.16 -0.35
CA ALA A 180 5.85 25.91 0.16
C ALA A 180 6.25 25.74 1.63
N VAL A 181 5.26 25.49 2.49
CA VAL A 181 5.42 25.39 3.93
C VAL A 181 4.82 24.12 4.46
N THR A 182 5.42 23.56 5.49
CA THR A 182 4.83 22.45 6.24
C THR A 182 3.87 23.02 7.29
N SER A 183 2.80 22.27 7.61
CA SER A 183 1.84 22.60 8.68
C SER A 183 2.48 22.75 10.07
N HIS A 184 3.77 22.43 10.22
CA HIS A 184 4.50 22.38 11.49
C HIS A 184 5.85 23.10 11.47
N TRP A 185 5.93 24.28 10.85
CA TRP A 185 6.99 25.29 11.08
C TRP A 185 8.36 25.08 10.43
N THR A 186 8.43 24.80 9.12
CA THR A 186 9.70 24.99 8.37
C THR A 186 9.52 25.69 7.03
N ARG A 187 10.48 26.55 6.70
CA ARG A 187 10.77 26.95 5.31
C ARG A 187 11.46 25.76 4.64
N ILE A 188 11.19 25.57 3.36
CA ILE A 188 11.97 24.61 2.57
C ILE A 188 13.33 25.22 2.17
N GLY A 189 14.29 24.36 1.84
CA GLY A 189 15.52 24.78 1.18
C GLY A 189 15.29 25.17 -0.27
N GLU A 190 16.34 25.04 -1.10
CA GLU A 190 16.22 25.28 -2.53
C GLU A 190 15.22 24.30 -3.18
N PRO A 191 14.10 24.75 -3.79
CA PRO A 191 13.06 23.86 -4.31
C PRO A 191 13.56 22.82 -5.29
N LYS A 192 14.52 23.20 -6.16
CA LYS A 192 15.13 22.28 -7.12
C LYS A 192 15.88 21.12 -6.44
N ARG A 193 16.42 21.34 -5.24
CA ARG A 193 17.08 20.26 -4.48
C ARG A 193 16.07 19.28 -3.93
N VAL A 194 14.89 19.73 -3.51
CA VAL A 194 13.80 18.86 -3.04
C VAL A 194 13.31 17.97 -4.18
N VAL A 195 13.01 18.56 -5.35
CA VAL A 195 12.55 17.83 -6.55
C VAL A 195 13.58 16.83 -7.08
N ALA A 196 14.87 17.07 -6.81
CA ALA A 196 15.97 16.19 -7.18
C ALA A 196 16.19 15.03 -6.20
N LEU A 197 15.50 14.99 -5.06
CA LEU A 197 15.62 13.88 -4.11
C LEU A 197 15.02 12.62 -4.70
N GLU A 198 15.81 11.55 -4.70
CA GLU A 198 15.30 10.22 -4.95
C GLU A 198 14.72 9.66 -3.64
N HIS A 199 13.46 9.26 -3.71
CA HIS A 199 12.76 8.66 -2.60
C HIS A 199 11.72 7.68 -3.13
N THR A 200 11.62 6.52 -2.50
CA THR A 200 10.64 5.50 -2.84
C THR A 200 9.91 5.08 -1.57
N PRO A 201 8.57 5.00 -1.57
CA PRO A 201 7.80 4.72 -0.36
C PRO A 201 8.18 3.39 0.30
N TRP A 202 8.46 2.36 -0.51
CA TRP A 202 8.86 1.03 -0.06
C TRP A 202 10.34 0.87 0.30
N ALA A 203 11.12 1.96 0.35
CA ALA A 203 12.52 1.89 0.80
C ALA A 203 12.64 1.75 2.33
N MET A 204 13.77 1.20 2.74
CA MET A 204 14.26 1.25 4.12
C MET A 204 15.54 2.10 4.14
N PRO A 205 15.42 3.44 4.18
CA PRO A 205 16.56 4.33 3.97
C PRO A 205 17.56 4.26 5.12
N SER A 206 18.84 4.45 4.76
CA SER A 206 19.93 4.71 5.69
C SER A 206 19.76 6.05 6.41
N LYS A 207 20.54 6.24 7.47
CA LYS A 207 20.55 7.51 8.20
C LYS A 207 21.02 8.66 7.31
N GLU A 208 22.02 8.41 6.47
CA GLU A 208 22.62 9.38 5.58
C GLU A 208 21.62 9.89 4.52
N GLU A 209 20.80 9.00 3.98
CA GLU A 209 19.71 9.33 3.05
C GLU A 209 18.64 10.17 3.74
N MET A 210 18.18 9.75 4.93
CA MET A 210 17.22 10.54 5.72
C MET A 210 17.76 11.94 6.05
N ASP A 211 19.02 12.03 6.48
CA ASP A 211 19.66 13.32 6.81
C ASP A 211 19.82 14.21 5.56
N ALA A 212 20.00 13.64 4.37
CA ALA A 212 20.03 14.38 3.11
C ALA A 212 18.67 15.02 2.80
N ILE A 213 17.59 14.27 2.98
CA ILE A 213 16.22 14.76 2.80
C ILE A 213 15.92 15.85 3.84
N CYS A 214 16.25 15.63 5.11
CA CYS A 214 16.07 16.64 6.17
C CYS A 214 16.82 17.95 5.86
N ARG A 215 18.06 17.89 5.34
CA ARG A 215 18.80 19.08 4.93
C ARG A 215 18.11 19.84 3.79
N ALA A 216 17.53 19.13 2.83
CA ALA A 216 16.80 19.75 1.72
C ALA A 216 15.49 20.40 2.19
N LEU A 217 14.79 19.76 3.13
CA LEU A 217 13.56 20.26 3.74
C LEU A 217 13.81 21.25 4.90
N GLN A 218 15.08 21.57 5.20
CA GLN A 218 15.52 22.38 6.35
C GLN A 218 14.89 21.95 7.68
N ILE A 219 14.74 20.65 7.89
CA ILE A 219 14.30 20.08 9.16
C ILE A 219 15.49 20.20 10.13
N GLN A 220 15.45 21.20 11.02
CA GLN A 220 16.58 21.52 11.91
C GLN A 220 16.73 20.51 13.05
N ASP A 221 15.63 19.99 13.58
CA ASP A 221 15.65 18.95 14.60
C ASP A 221 14.45 18.00 14.45
N TYR A 222 14.71 16.69 14.53
CA TYR A 222 13.65 15.68 14.64
C TYR A 222 12.79 15.89 15.90
N ALA A 223 13.33 16.55 16.94
CA ALA A 223 12.59 16.95 18.13
C ALA A 223 11.71 18.20 17.94
N THR A 224 11.96 19.01 16.89
CA THR A 224 11.10 20.17 16.54
C THR A 224 9.92 19.80 15.65
N LEU A 225 9.95 18.63 15.00
CA LEU A 225 8.74 18.00 14.48
C LEU A 225 7.85 17.77 15.70
N SER A 226 6.80 18.58 15.86
CA SER A 226 6.04 18.80 17.10
C SER A 226 5.15 17.61 17.51
N ILE A 227 5.60 16.40 17.24
CA ILE A 227 4.98 15.17 17.68
C ILE A 227 6.10 14.33 18.29
N PRO A 228 6.07 14.07 19.62
CA PRO A 228 6.99 13.14 20.25
C PRO A 228 6.38 11.73 20.40
N PRO A 229 5.81 11.01 19.40
CA PRO A 229 5.44 9.63 19.62
C PRO A 229 6.62 8.68 19.38
N TRP A 230 7.76 9.13 18.80
CA TRP A 230 8.90 8.26 18.46
C TRP A 230 9.35 7.29 19.57
N PRO A 231 9.43 7.71 20.85
CA PRO A 231 9.89 6.81 21.89
C PRO A 231 8.84 5.76 22.29
N ARG A 232 7.55 6.02 22.04
CA ARG A 232 6.42 5.21 22.51
C ARG A 232 5.80 4.38 21.38
N GLY A 233 5.55 4.99 20.22
CA GLY A 233 4.97 4.36 19.03
C GLY A 233 5.77 3.16 18.50
N LYS A 234 5.05 2.14 18.04
CA LYS A 234 5.54 0.92 17.39
C LYS A 234 5.52 1.08 15.87
N TYR A 235 6.42 1.90 15.36
CA TYR A 235 6.59 2.08 13.91
C TYR A 235 7.22 0.85 13.27
N ARG A 236 6.73 0.51 12.08
CA ARG A 236 7.13 -0.68 11.32
C ARG A 236 7.42 -0.34 9.88
N TYR A 237 8.37 -1.04 9.28
CA TYR A 237 8.45 -1.12 7.83
C TYR A 237 7.53 -2.24 7.36
N SER A 238 6.88 -2.03 6.21
CA SER A 238 5.98 -3.02 5.63
C SER A 238 6.71 -4.32 5.32
N ALA A 239 5.97 -5.42 5.30
CA ALA A 239 6.47 -6.70 4.84
C ALA A 239 6.95 -6.63 3.37
N ALA A 240 6.28 -5.83 2.52
CA ALA A 240 6.68 -5.60 1.13
C ALA A 240 8.07 -4.95 1.01
N ALA A 241 8.33 -3.85 1.73
CA ALA A 241 9.63 -3.19 1.78
C ALA A 241 10.75 -4.16 2.22
N GLY A 242 10.49 -4.95 3.25
CA GLY A 242 11.41 -6.00 3.70
C GLY A 242 11.68 -7.08 2.67
N THR A 243 10.64 -7.47 1.93
CA THR A 243 10.74 -8.44 0.84
C THR A 243 11.60 -7.89 -0.30
N ILE A 244 11.37 -6.64 -0.71
CA ILE A 244 12.13 -5.96 -1.77
C ILE A 244 13.61 -5.88 -1.38
N GLN A 245 13.91 -5.37 -0.19
CA GLN A 245 15.29 -5.30 0.31
C GLN A 245 15.98 -6.67 0.33
N PHE A 246 15.27 -7.74 0.72
CA PHE A 246 15.81 -9.08 0.66
C PHE A 246 16.08 -9.52 -0.79
N LEU A 247 15.13 -9.30 -1.70
CA LEU A 247 15.25 -9.74 -3.09
C LEU A 247 16.33 -8.98 -3.87
N ASP A 248 16.58 -7.72 -3.54
CA ASP A 248 17.69 -6.94 -4.08
C ASP A 248 19.05 -7.48 -3.60
N SER A 249 19.08 -8.15 -2.45
CA SER A 249 20.31 -8.71 -1.87
C SER A 249 20.66 -10.11 -2.39
N VAL A 250 19.72 -10.83 -3.02
CA VAL A 250 19.97 -12.19 -3.52
C VAL A 250 20.51 -12.19 -4.94
N THR A 251 21.27 -13.23 -5.29
CA THR A 251 21.78 -13.38 -6.66
C THR A 251 20.64 -13.55 -7.68
N PRO A 252 20.82 -13.10 -8.93
CA PRO A 252 19.83 -13.31 -10.00
C PRO A 252 19.40 -14.76 -10.17
N THR A 253 20.34 -15.70 -9.97
CA THR A 253 20.09 -17.14 -10.03
C THR A 253 19.09 -17.61 -8.97
N VAL A 254 19.17 -17.09 -7.74
CA VAL A 254 18.20 -17.40 -6.68
C VAL A 254 16.85 -16.78 -7.01
N LEU A 255 16.85 -15.51 -7.42
CA LEU A 255 15.63 -14.80 -7.79
C LEU A 255 14.84 -15.55 -8.88
N GLN A 256 15.50 -16.01 -9.94
CA GLN A 256 14.90 -16.79 -11.04
C GLN A 256 14.30 -18.14 -10.61
N ARG A 257 14.66 -18.64 -9.43
CA ARG A 257 14.22 -19.94 -8.93
C ARG A 257 13.04 -19.85 -7.97
N LEU A 258 12.82 -18.68 -7.37
CA LEU A 258 11.66 -18.44 -6.53
C LEU A 258 10.36 -18.65 -7.33
N ARG A 259 9.39 -19.32 -6.71
CA ARG A 259 8.08 -19.59 -7.32
C ARG A 259 6.93 -18.95 -6.56
N LYS A 260 6.97 -18.95 -5.22
CA LYS A 260 5.90 -18.36 -4.41
C LYS A 260 6.44 -17.58 -3.22
N ILE A 261 6.02 -16.31 -3.12
CA ILE A 261 6.25 -15.45 -1.95
C ILE A 261 4.89 -15.08 -1.36
N VAL A 262 4.81 -15.11 -0.03
CA VAL A 262 3.66 -14.63 0.73
C VAL A 262 4.11 -13.46 1.60
N ILE A 263 3.60 -12.28 1.33
CA ILE A 263 3.87 -11.06 2.09
C ILE A 263 2.71 -10.90 3.08
N VAL A 264 2.99 -10.75 4.38
CA VAL A 264 1.98 -10.66 5.43
C VAL A 264 2.09 -9.29 6.10
N GLU A 265 1.20 -8.38 5.71
CA GLU A 265 1.03 -7.06 6.32
C GLU A 265 0.03 -7.18 7.47
N ASP A 266 0.52 -7.60 8.63
CA ASP A 266 -0.28 -7.84 9.84
C ASP A 266 -0.50 -6.61 10.71
N HIS A 267 0.23 -5.51 10.45
CA HIS A 267 0.15 -4.26 11.18
C HIS A 267 0.38 -3.06 10.26
N LEU A 268 -0.05 -1.88 10.71
CA LEU A 268 0.27 -0.62 10.04
C LEU A 268 1.79 -0.43 9.91
N SER A 269 2.18 0.06 8.74
CA SER A 269 3.56 0.39 8.40
C SER A 269 3.66 1.80 7.83
N VAL A 270 4.86 2.38 7.90
CA VAL A 270 5.12 3.76 7.50
C VAL A 270 5.19 3.93 5.98
N ALA A 271 5.17 5.19 5.53
CA ALA A 271 5.42 5.63 4.15
C ALA A 271 4.43 5.12 3.08
N HIS A 272 3.13 5.16 3.40
CA HIS A 272 2.04 4.79 2.48
C HIS A 272 2.10 3.32 2.00
N PRO A 273 1.95 2.34 2.92
CA PRO A 273 2.16 0.93 2.62
C PRO A 273 1.24 0.38 1.52
N MET A 274 0.10 1.01 1.24
CA MET A 274 -0.78 0.59 0.15
C MET A 274 -0.05 0.47 -1.20
N CYS A 275 0.88 1.39 -1.51
CA CYS A 275 1.57 1.43 -2.80
C CYS A 275 2.81 0.53 -2.90
N HIS A 276 3.24 -0.10 -1.80
CA HIS A 276 4.52 -0.85 -1.76
C HIS A 276 4.55 -2.09 -2.69
N GLY A 277 3.40 -2.50 -3.23
CA GLY A 277 3.34 -3.52 -4.28
C GLY A 277 4.09 -3.11 -5.57
N GLN A 278 4.27 -1.82 -5.81
CA GLN A 278 4.97 -1.31 -6.99
C GLN A 278 6.45 -1.68 -7.02
N GLY A 279 7.12 -1.69 -5.87
CA GLY A 279 8.53 -2.11 -5.78
C GLY A 279 8.77 -3.57 -6.16
N LEU A 280 7.71 -4.36 -6.36
CA LEU A 280 7.79 -5.75 -6.80
C LEU A 280 7.68 -5.90 -8.32
N ILE A 281 7.39 -4.82 -9.07
CA ILE A 281 7.16 -4.87 -10.52
C ILE A 281 8.40 -5.38 -11.25
N GLU A 282 9.56 -4.76 -11.03
CA GLU A 282 10.83 -5.13 -11.71
C GLU A 282 11.27 -6.56 -11.36
N ILE A 283 11.03 -6.97 -10.11
CA ILE A 283 11.28 -8.31 -9.60
C ILE A 283 10.44 -9.34 -10.36
N CYS A 284 9.14 -9.08 -10.52
CA CYS A 284 8.21 -9.94 -11.26
C CYS A 284 8.47 -9.94 -12.77
N GLN A 285 8.91 -8.81 -13.35
CA GLN A 285 9.33 -8.74 -14.75
C GLN A 285 10.59 -9.59 -14.99
N THR A 286 11.52 -9.58 -14.04
CA THR A 286 12.74 -10.40 -14.10
C THR A 286 12.41 -11.89 -13.95
N ASN A 287 11.48 -12.26 -13.05
CA ASN A 287 11.02 -13.64 -12.90
C ASN A 287 9.49 -13.75 -13.10
N PRO A 288 9.02 -13.93 -14.36
CA PRO A 288 7.59 -14.08 -14.67
C PRO A 288 6.93 -15.35 -14.08
N ASN A 289 7.72 -16.30 -13.56
CA ASN A 289 7.21 -17.50 -12.88
C ASN A 289 7.00 -17.29 -11.38
N LEU A 290 7.41 -16.13 -10.85
CA LEU A 290 7.16 -15.78 -9.46
C LEU A 290 5.68 -15.46 -9.25
N ARG A 291 5.12 -15.95 -8.16
CA ARG A 291 3.78 -15.62 -7.69
C ARG A 291 3.90 -14.97 -6.31
N ILE A 292 3.39 -13.77 -6.19
CA ILE A 292 3.38 -13.00 -4.95
C ILE A 292 1.93 -12.88 -4.47
N GLU A 293 1.71 -13.36 -3.26
CA GLU A 293 0.46 -13.21 -2.53
C GLU A 293 0.69 -12.23 -1.37
N ARG A 294 0.11 -11.03 -1.46
CA ARG A 294 0.19 -10.01 -0.40
C ARG A 294 -1.06 -10.06 0.45
N ARG A 295 -0.98 -10.66 1.63
CA ARG A 295 -2.07 -10.74 2.61
C ARG A 295 -2.00 -9.52 3.50
N VAL A 296 -3.09 -8.73 3.55
CA VAL A 296 -3.15 -7.46 4.26
C VAL A 296 -4.26 -7.51 5.29
N ASN A 297 -3.91 -7.40 6.57
CA ASN A 297 -4.89 -7.50 7.65
C ASN A 297 -5.86 -6.30 7.63
N LEU A 298 -7.16 -6.58 7.56
CA LEU A 298 -8.19 -5.54 7.52
C LEU A 298 -8.11 -4.63 8.76
N TRP A 299 -8.03 -5.23 9.95
CA TRP A 299 -8.21 -4.54 11.22
C TRP A 299 -6.97 -3.79 11.72
N ARG A 300 -5.79 -4.42 11.58
CA ARG A 300 -4.52 -3.94 12.10
C ARG A 300 -3.67 -3.21 11.08
N CYS A 301 -3.95 -3.39 9.79
CA CYS A 301 -3.22 -2.73 8.71
C CYS A 301 -4.11 -1.74 7.93
N ILE A 302 -5.14 -2.22 7.23
CA ILE A 302 -5.94 -1.39 6.31
C ILE A 302 -6.69 -0.29 7.06
N LEU A 303 -7.52 -0.63 8.05
CA LEU A 303 -8.34 0.36 8.77
C LEU A 303 -7.50 1.30 9.63
N GLN A 304 -6.25 0.94 9.91
CA GLN A 304 -5.29 1.81 10.58
C GLN A 304 -4.52 2.70 9.59
N THR A 305 -4.81 2.65 8.29
CA THR A 305 -4.20 3.53 7.29
C THR A 305 -4.92 4.89 7.31
N GLY A 306 -4.24 5.98 7.68
CA GLY A 306 -4.81 7.33 7.61
C GLY A 306 -3.98 8.39 8.34
N VAL A 307 -4.28 9.66 8.06
CA VAL A 307 -3.59 10.86 8.59
C VAL A 307 -3.45 10.83 10.12
N TRP A 308 -4.31 10.09 10.83
CA TRP A 308 -4.39 10.12 12.29
C TRP A 308 -3.83 8.87 13.00
N ALA A 309 -3.37 7.85 12.28
CA ALA A 309 -3.00 6.59 12.92
C ALA A 309 -1.71 6.66 13.75
N HIS A 310 -0.75 7.47 13.29
CA HIS A 310 0.46 7.80 14.06
C HIS A 310 0.26 8.99 15.01
N GLU A 311 -0.77 9.81 14.77
CA GLU A 311 -1.12 10.97 15.61
C GLU A 311 -1.99 10.60 16.82
N ALA A 312 -2.55 9.37 16.92
CA ALA A 312 -3.46 9.00 18.00
C ALA A 312 -2.90 9.24 19.42
N ILE A 313 -1.60 9.02 19.66
CA ILE A 313 -0.94 9.39 20.92
C ILE A 313 -0.89 10.91 21.10
N ALA A 314 -0.54 11.66 20.06
CA ALA A 314 -0.43 13.10 20.14
C ALA A 314 -1.80 13.75 20.39
N ILE A 315 -2.84 13.18 19.79
CA ILE A 315 -4.24 13.55 19.97
C ILE A 315 -4.68 13.24 21.41
N GLU A 316 -4.34 12.08 21.99
CA GLU A 316 -4.71 11.77 23.38
C GLU A 316 -3.90 12.58 24.41
N LEU A 317 -2.62 12.83 24.16
CA LEU A 317 -1.74 13.54 25.10
C LEU A 317 -1.89 15.08 25.05
N ASN A 318 -2.32 15.66 23.92
CA ASN A 318 -2.35 17.11 23.71
C ASN A 318 -3.77 17.73 23.62
N LEU A 319 -4.85 17.01 23.93
CA LEU A 319 -6.21 17.56 23.76
C LEU A 319 -7.07 17.66 25.01
N ASN A 320 -7.69 18.84 25.13
CA ASN A 320 -8.94 19.13 25.85
C ASN A 320 -10.17 19.11 24.90
N SER A 321 -10.07 18.48 23.71
CA SER A 321 -11.11 18.53 22.67
C SER A 321 -11.89 17.21 22.55
N GLU A 322 -13.16 17.23 22.95
CA GLU A 322 -14.07 16.08 22.88
C GLU A 322 -14.26 15.53 21.45
N SER A 323 -14.21 16.38 20.42
CA SER A 323 -14.47 15.97 19.03
C SER A 323 -13.38 15.07 18.44
N MET A 324 -12.13 15.25 18.88
CA MET A 324 -10.99 14.44 18.46
C MET A 324 -10.92 13.12 19.25
N LEU A 325 -11.20 13.15 20.55
CA LEU A 325 -11.36 11.94 21.37
C LEU A 325 -12.47 11.04 20.84
N TRP A 326 -13.58 11.65 20.38
CA TRP A 326 -14.66 10.94 19.71
C TRP A 326 -14.16 10.23 18.44
N ARG A 327 -13.41 10.92 17.56
CA ARG A 327 -12.88 10.29 16.33
C ARG A 327 -11.93 9.11 16.60
N LEU A 328 -11.17 9.14 17.70
CA LEU A 328 -10.32 8.02 18.11
C LEU A 328 -11.11 6.80 18.63
N GLY A 329 -12.32 7.02 19.15
CA GLY A 329 -13.17 5.97 19.70
C GLY A 329 -14.08 5.27 18.69
N HIS A 330 -14.29 5.85 17.50
CA HIS A 330 -15.32 5.40 16.56
C HIS A 330 -14.77 5.06 15.17
N LEU A 331 -15.11 3.87 14.68
CA LEU A 331 -14.87 3.46 13.30
C LEU A 331 -16.07 3.91 12.45
N THR A 332 -15.85 4.87 11.53
CA THR A 332 -16.93 5.44 10.70
C THR A 332 -16.98 4.81 9.31
N ALA A 333 -18.15 4.81 8.68
CA ALA A 333 -18.33 4.28 7.32
C ALA A 333 -17.44 4.98 6.28
N SER A 334 -17.27 6.30 6.38
CA SER A 334 -16.39 7.06 5.47
C SER A 334 -14.92 6.69 5.64
N HIS A 335 -14.46 6.49 6.88
CA HIS A 335 -13.09 6.04 7.17
C HIS A 335 -12.85 4.65 6.58
N VAL A 336 -13.74 3.69 6.87
CA VAL A 336 -13.69 2.33 6.33
C VAL A 336 -13.58 2.34 4.80
N ALA A 337 -14.46 3.09 4.13
CA ALA A 337 -14.50 3.14 2.68
C ALA A 337 -13.19 3.71 2.10
N ASN A 338 -12.70 4.83 2.62
CA ASN A 338 -11.47 5.47 2.13
C ASN A 338 -10.24 4.58 2.33
N CYS A 339 -10.09 3.98 3.52
CA CYS A 339 -8.98 3.09 3.82
C CYS A 339 -8.97 1.90 2.87
N ILE A 340 -10.07 1.15 2.78
CA ILE A 340 -10.11 -0.06 1.93
C ILE A 340 -9.98 0.30 0.45
N ALA A 341 -10.64 1.36 0.00
CA ALA A 341 -10.59 1.79 -1.40
C ALA A 341 -9.17 2.18 -1.82
N SER A 342 -8.40 2.83 -0.95
CA SER A 342 -6.99 3.19 -1.23
C SER A 342 -6.10 1.97 -1.48
N TRP A 343 -6.31 0.86 -0.75
CA TRP A 343 -5.57 -0.38 -0.99
C TRP A 343 -6.02 -1.07 -2.28
N ILE A 344 -7.34 -1.08 -2.56
CA ILE A 344 -7.89 -1.68 -3.79
C ILE A 344 -7.34 -0.97 -5.03
N VAL A 345 -7.43 0.37 -5.08
CA VAL A 345 -7.02 1.14 -6.26
C VAL A 345 -5.52 0.98 -6.54
N GLU A 346 -4.69 0.97 -5.49
CA GLU A 346 -3.24 0.73 -5.61
C GLU A 346 -2.93 -0.65 -6.16
N ALA A 347 -3.60 -1.69 -5.65
CA ALA A 347 -3.40 -3.05 -6.12
C ALA A 347 -3.85 -3.25 -7.57
N VAL A 348 -4.97 -2.65 -7.97
CA VAL A 348 -5.48 -2.69 -9.36
C VAL A 348 -4.55 -1.94 -10.31
N ALA A 349 -4.03 -0.77 -9.90
CA ALA A 349 -3.14 0.05 -10.71
C ALA A 349 -1.81 -0.66 -11.08
N LEU A 350 -1.37 -1.66 -10.30
CA LEU A 350 -0.11 -2.37 -10.55
C LEU A 350 -0.01 -2.95 -11.98
N ARG A 351 -1.11 -3.44 -12.54
CA ARG A 351 -1.12 -3.98 -13.91
C ARG A 351 -0.74 -2.91 -14.93
N ASP A 352 -1.36 -1.74 -14.81
CA ASP A 352 -1.16 -0.63 -15.75
C ASP A 352 0.23 0.01 -15.54
N LEU A 353 0.82 -0.16 -14.35
CA LEU A 353 2.22 0.16 -14.04
C LEU A 353 3.23 -0.90 -14.49
N GLY A 354 2.79 -1.98 -15.14
CA GLY A 354 3.67 -2.98 -15.75
C GLY A 354 3.91 -4.25 -14.91
N MET A 355 3.13 -4.49 -13.87
CA MET A 355 3.13 -5.79 -13.17
C MET A 355 2.69 -6.90 -14.14
N PRO A 356 3.50 -7.95 -14.34
CA PRO A 356 3.13 -9.05 -15.23
C PRO A 356 1.87 -9.79 -14.77
N GLU A 357 1.07 -10.23 -15.75
CA GLU A 357 -0.20 -10.90 -15.49
C GLU A 357 0.00 -12.18 -14.66
N GLY A 358 -0.85 -12.35 -13.64
CA GLY A 358 -0.83 -13.52 -12.76
C GLY A 358 0.32 -13.55 -11.75
N CYS A 359 1.27 -12.60 -11.77
CA CYS A 359 2.38 -12.57 -10.82
C CYS A 359 1.99 -12.04 -9.43
N PHE A 360 0.91 -11.27 -9.31
CA PHE A 360 0.52 -10.62 -8.06
C PHE A 360 -0.94 -10.89 -7.69
N THR A 361 -1.21 -11.05 -6.40
CA THR A 361 -2.55 -11.08 -5.82
C THR A 361 -2.50 -10.40 -4.46
N MET A 362 -3.44 -9.49 -4.20
CA MET A 362 -3.67 -8.95 -2.86
C MET A 362 -4.84 -9.68 -2.21
N VAL A 363 -4.68 -10.14 -0.98
CA VAL A 363 -5.73 -10.75 -0.18
C VAL A 363 -6.00 -9.85 1.02
N ILE A 364 -7.21 -9.33 1.13
CA ILE A 364 -7.69 -8.66 2.34
C ILE A 364 -8.03 -9.76 3.36
N ASP A 365 -7.28 -9.77 4.45
CA ASP A 365 -7.33 -10.79 5.50
C ASP A 365 -8.25 -10.32 6.63
N GLY A 366 -9.34 -11.05 6.85
CA GLY A 366 -10.37 -10.75 7.87
C GLY A 366 -10.02 -11.20 9.29
N ASN A 367 -8.86 -11.81 9.52
CA ASN A 367 -8.47 -12.28 10.84
C ASN A 367 -8.38 -11.13 11.87
N PRO A 368 -8.81 -11.35 13.12
CA PRO A 368 -9.27 -12.61 13.72
C PRO A 368 -10.77 -12.92 13.52
N SER A 369 -11.55 -12.09 12.83
CA SER A 369 -13.00 -12.28 12.70
C SER A 369 -13.49 -12.03 11.28
N ALA A 370 -13.59 -13.11 10.49
CA ALA A 370 -14.20 -13.08 9.15
C ALA A 370 -15.65 -12.58 9.20
N GLU A 371 -16.42 -13.03 10.20
CA GLU A 371 -17.82 -12.64 10.41
C GLU A 371 -18.00 -11.13 10.57
N GLN A 372 -17.12 -10.47 11.35
CA GLN A 372 -17.17 -9.02 11.49
C GLN A 372 -16.55 -8.28 10.31
N SER A 373 -15.72 -8.94 9.51
CA SER A 373 -15.09 -8.34 8.32
C SER A 373 -16.08 -8.18 7.17
N SER A 374 -17.04 -9.10 7.02
CA SER A 374 -18.05 -9.06 5.96
C SER A 374 -18.92 -7.79 5.98
N PRO A 375 -19.54 -7.37 7.11
CA PRO A 375 -20.29 -6.11 7.17
C PRO A 375 -19.43 -4.86 6.94
N ILE A 376 -18.17 -4.87 7.40
CA ILE A 376 -17.24 -3.77 7.14
C ILE A 376 -16.96 -3.62 5.64
N PHE A 377 -16.76 -4.74 4.94
CA PHE A 377 -16.52 -4.70 3.50
C PHE A 377 -17.77 -4.29 2.71
N GLN A 378 -18.98 -4.62 3.19
CA GLN A 378 -20.24 -4.17 2.59
C GLN A 378 -20.38 -2.64 2.55
N VAL A 379 -19.72 -1.91 3.46
CA VAL A 379 -19.65 -0.44 3.40
C VAL A 379 -19.02 0.03 2.09
N VAL A 380 -17.96 -0.65 1.66
CA VAL A 380 -17.22 -0.30 0.46
C VAL A 380 -18.03 -0.63 -0.79
N GLU A 381 -18.74 -1.76 -0.78
CA GLU A 381 -19.68 -2.16 -1.84
C GLU A 381 -20.81 -1.12 -1.99
N HIS A 382 -21.42 -0.70 -0.88
CA HIS A 382 -22.47 0.31 -0.88
C HIS A 382 -21.97 1.67 -1.40
N ARG A 383 -20.78 2.11 -0.98
CA ARG A 383 -20.16 3.35 -1.45
C ARG A 383 -19.85 3.30 -2.95
N ALA A 384 -19.35 2.17 -3.44
CA ALA A 384 -19.13 1.96 -4.87
C ALA A 384 -20.45 2.07 -5.66
N LEU A 385 -21.54 1.51 -5.13
CA LEU A 385 -22.86 1.61 -5.76
C LEU A 385 -23.39 3.05 -5.76
N GLN A 386 -23.29 3.75 -4.64
CA GLN A 386 -23.67 5.16 -4.54
C GLN A 386 -22.91 6.02 -5.55
N GLN A 387 -21.59 5.82 -5.67
CA GLN A 387 -20.78 6.52 -6.65
C GLN A 387 -21.27 6.23 -8.08
N HIS A 388 -21.49 4.96 -8.43
CA HIS A 388 -21.95 4.56 -9.76
C HIS A 388 -23.26 5.26 -10.16
N LEU A 389 -24.22 5.33 -9.23
CA LEU A 389 -25.52 5.92 -9.48
C LEU A 389 -25.45 7.43 -9.65
N LYS A 390 -24.59 8.09 -8.88
CA LYS A 390 -24.30 9.50 -9.08
C LYS A 390 -23.66 9.74 -10.43
N ASP A 391 -22.70 8.91 -10.83
CA ASP A 391 -22.06 9.02 -12.16
C ASP A 391 -23.06 8.83 -13.31
N LEU A 392 -24.12 8.04 -13.14
CA LEU A 392 -25.21 7.89 -14.13
C LEU A 392 -26.17 9.09 -14.16
N LYS A 393 -26.58 9.60 -12.98
CA LYS A 393 -27.52 10.73 -12.85
C LYS A 393 -26.87 12.06 -13.23
N ASP A 394 -25.60 12.23 -12.88
CA ASP A 394 -24.88 13.49 -12.97
C ASP A 394 -24.20 13.66 -14.33
N ARG A 395 -25.01 14.08 -15.31
CA ARG A 395 -24.53 14.40 -16.67
C ARG A 395 -24.00 15.82 -16.82
N THR A 396 -24.16 16.66 -15.79
CA THR A 396 -23.94 18.11 -15.87
C THR A 396 -22.76 18.59 -15.06
N SER A 397 -22.42 17.95 -13.94
CA SER A 397 -21.27 18.36 -13.14
C SER A 397 -19.97 18.11 -13.89
N THR A 398 -19.04 19.04 -13.68
CA THR A 398 -17.66 18.84 -14.12
C THR A 398 -17.05 17.62 -13.42
N ARG A 399 -16.03 17.02 -14.06
CA ARG A 399 -15.30 15.89 -13.47
C ARG A 399 -14.68 16.25 -12.11
N ILE A 400 -14.28 17.51 -11.93
CA ILE A 400 -13.71 18.02 -10.68
C ILE A 400 -14.76 18.08 -9.58
N GLU A 401 -15.94 18.64 -9.85
CA GLU A 401 -17.04 18.70 -8.86
C GLU A 401 -17.45 17.30 -8.40
N ARG A 402 -17.46 16.32 -9.31
CA ARG A 402 -17.71 14.91 -8.96
C ARG A 402 -16.62 14.34 -8.05
N ARG A 403 -15.33 14.58 -8.37
CA ARG A 403 -14.20 14.12 -7.55
C ARG A 403 -14.17 14.73 -6.15
N LEU A 404 -14.67 15.95 -6.01
CA LEU A 404 -14.80 16.65 -4.72
C LEU A 404 -16.02 16.20 -3.90
N SER A 405 -16.90 15.40 -4.49
CA SER A 405 -18.05 14.86 -3.79
C SER A 405 -17.59 13.90 -2.70
N LYS A 406 -18.21 13.98 -1.51
CA LYS A 406 -17.96 13.07 -0.38
C LYS A 406 -18.27 11.61 -0.70
N ASP A 407 -18.98 11.36 -1.79
CA ASP A 407 -19.40 10.03 -2.22
C ASP A 407 -18.55 9.51 -3.39
N HIS A 408 -17.54 10.27 -3.83
CA HIS A 408 -16.55 9.81 -4.78
C HIS A 408 -15.36 9.20 -4.01
N LEU A 409 -15.03 7.95 -4.33
CA LEU A 409 -13.85 7.28 -3.81
C LEU A 409 -12.70 7.43 -4.82
N TYR A 410 -12.82 6.73 -5.95
CA TYR A 410 -11.84 6.74 -7.04
C TYR A 410 -12.54 6.58 -8.39
N GLU A 411 -11.90 7.06 -9.45
CA GLU A 411 -12.29 6.86 -10.84
C GLU A 411 -12.27 5.35 -11.15
N GLY A 412 -13.35 4.85 -11.74
CA GLY A 412 -13.49 3.43 -12.06
C GLY A 412 -13.70 2.50 -10.85
N PHE A 413 -13.77 3.03 -9.62
CA PHE A 413 -13.96 2.22 -8.42
C PHE A 413 -15.17 1.27 -8.45
N PRO A 414 -16.36 1.68 -8.97
CA PRO A 414 -17.48 0.75 -9.17
C PRO A 414 -17.14 -0.49 -9.99
N THR A 415 -16.37 -0.34 -11.06
CA THR A 415 -15.93 -1.45 -11.91
C THR A 415 -14.94 -2.35 -11.17
N MET A 416 -14.01 -1.76 -10.41
CA MET A 416 -13.06 -2.52 -9.57
C MET A 416 -13.82 -3.39 -8.56
N MET A 417 -14.90 -2.86 -7.96
CA MET A 417 -15.73 -3.61 -7.03
C MET A 417 -16.48 -4.76 -7.71
N ASP A 418 -17.08 -4.54 -8.90
CA ASP A 418 -17.70 -5.62 -9.69
C ASP A 418 -16.70 -6.74 -10.00
N ASP A 419 -15.45 -6.39 -10.36
CA ASP A 419 -14.40 -7.35 -10.65
C ASP A 419 -13.96 -8.15 -9.41
N ILE A 420 -13.94 -7.54 -8.22
CA ILE A 420 -13.68 -8.26 -6.96
C ILE A 420 -14.80 -9.25 -6.69
N ILE A 421 -16.06 -8.81 -6.78
CA ILE A 421 -17.24 -9.64 -6.50
C ILE A 421 -17.34 -10.83 -7.45
N ARG A 422 -16.99 -10.62 -8.73
CA ARG A 422 -17.01 -11.67 -9.76
C ARG A 422 -15.72 -12.50 -9.81
N GLY A 423 -14.75 -12.24 -8.93
CA GLY A 423 -13.49 -12.98 -8.85
C GLY A 423 -12.53 -12.77 -10.03
N ARG A 424 -12.68 -11.65 -10.75
CA ARG A 424 -11.81 -11.24 -11.88
C ARG A 424 -10.67 -10.31 -11.47
N SER A 425 -10.75 -9.73 -10.28
CA SER A 425 -9.74 -8.80 -9.75
C SER A 425 -8.49 -9.52 -9.22
N VAL A 426 -7.37 -8.79 -9.20
CA VAL A 426 -6.16 -9.17 -8.45
C VAL A 426 -6.36 -9.07 -6.93
N VAL A 427 -7.42 -8.39 -6.50
CA VAL A 427 -7.81 -8.26 -5.09
C VAL A 427 -8.83 -9.34 -4.74
N LYS A 428 -8.59 -10.02 -3.62
CA LYS A 428 -9.45 -11.07 -3.06
C LYS A 428 -9.69 -10.80 -1.58
N CYS A 429 -10.72 -11.40 -1.02
CA CYS A 429 -10.97 -11.45 0.42
C CYS A 429 -10.94 -12.90 0.88
N ASP A 430 -10.50 -13.17 2.11
CA ASP A 430 -10.59 -14.51 2.71
C ASP A 430 -11.80 -14.69 3.64
N PHE A 431 -12.74 -13.75 3.58
CA PHE A 431 -14.05 -13.77 4.22
C PHE A 431 -15.16 -13.55 3.18
N GLU A 432 -16.41 -13.79 3.58
CA GLU A 432 -17.54 -13.61 2.68
C GLU A 432 -17.69 -12.14 2.29
N ILE A 433 -17.68 -11.86 0.99
CA ILE A 433 -18.02 -10.54 0.46
C ILE A 433 -19.54 -10.44 0.30
N GLY A 434 -20.07 -9.22 0.45
CA GLY A 434 -21.48 -8.95 0.26
C GLY A 434 -21.99 -9.33 -1.14
N ASN A 435 -23.32 -9.32 -1.26
CA ASN A 435 -24.02 -9.63 -2.50
C ASN A 435 -25.02 -8.53 -2.87
N LEU A 436 -24.75 -7.27 -2.50
CA LEU A 436 -25.59 -6.13 -2.89
C LEU A 436 -25.57 -5.99 -4.41
N TRP A 437 -24.40 -6.14 -5.04
CA TRP A 437 -24.22 -5.98 -6.48
C TRP A 437 -25.03 -7.00 -7.32
N PRO A 438 -25.00 -8.32 -7.03
CA PRO A 438 -25.81 -9.29 -7.76
C PRO A 438 -27.31 -9.24 -7.42
N ARG A 439 -27.68 -8.78 -6.21
CA ARG A 439 -29.09 -8.66 -5.78
C ARG A 439 -29.84 -7.51 -6.47
N LEU A 440 -29.14 -6.54 -7.03
CA LEU A 440 -29.72 -5.41 -7.78
C LEU A 440 -29.94 -5.71 -9.27
N GLY A 441 -29.69 -6.94 -9.72
CA GLY A 441 -30.06 -7.40 -11.07
C GLY A 441 -28.91 -7.34 -12.08
N SER A 442 -28.71 -8.46 -12.76
CA SER A 442 -27.58 -8.78 -13.64
C SER A 442 -27.67 -8.18 -15.06
N ARG A 443 -28.46 -7.14 -15.28
CA ARG A 443 -28.49 -6.42 -16.56
C ARG A 443 -28.33 -4.93 -16.33
N TYR A 444 -27.17 -4.42 -16.69
CA TYR A 444 -26.90 -2.99 -16.86
C TYR A 444 -27.98 -2.27 -17.71
N GLU A 445 -28.75 -3.04 -18.50
CA GLU A 445 -29.85 -2.57 -19.35
C GLU A 445 -31.13 -2.17 -18.57
N ASP A 446 -31.31 -2.61 -17.32
CA ASP A 446 -32.48 -2.28 -16.50
C ASP A 446 -32.22 -1.11 -15.52
N TRP A 447 -31.00 -0.54 -15.52
CA TRP A 447 -30.55 0.48 -14.56
C TRP A 447 -31.02 1.91 -14.90
N ASP A 448 -31.88 2.06 -15.92
CA ASP A 448 -32.55 3.33 -16.26
C ASP A 448 -33.60 3.76 -15.21
N ASN A 449 -33.97 2.88 -14.26
CA ASN A 449 -34.91 3.21 -13.20
C ASN A 449 -34.20 3.66 -11.92
N ALA A 450 -33.70 4.90 -11.95
CA ALA A 450 -33.08 5.60 -10.83
C ALA A 450 -33.85 5.50 -9.49
N ASP A 451 -35.19 5.46 -9.54
CA ASP A 451 -36.06 5.42 -8.35
C ASP A 451 -36.02 4.08 -7.63
N LEU A 452 -35.92 2.96 -8.36
CA LEU A 452 -35.80 1.63 -7.74
C LEU A 452 -34.49 1.49 -6.98
N ILE A 453 -33.43 2.12 -7.49
CA ILE A 453 -32.10 2.02 -6.90
C ILE A 453 -31.95 2.99 -5.73
N GLU A 454 -32.55 4.18 -5.81
CA GLU A 454 -32.62 5.11 -4.68
C GLU A 454 -33.39 4.49 -3.50
N ARG A 455 -34.51 3.82 -3.76
CA ARG A 455 -35.23 3.04 -2.74
C ARG A 455 -34.41 1.88 -2.19
N ALA A 456 -33.59 1.23 -3.02
CA ALA A 456 -32.70 0.18 -2.54
C ALA A 456 -31.61 0.75 -1.62
N LEU A 457 -30.98 1.87 -1.98
CA LEU A 457 -30.01 2.56 -1.12
C LEU A 457 -30.64 3.05 0.19
N GLU A 458 -31.86 3.60 0.15
CA GLU A 458 -32.61 4.01 1.35
C GLU A 458 -32.96 2.81 2.23
N ALA A 459 -33.29 1.66 1.63
CA ALA A 459 -33.54 0.41 2.35
C ALA A 459 -32.26 -0.19 2.96
N TYR A 460 -31.09 0.07 2.37
CA TYR A 460 -29.78 -0.33 2.86
C TYR A 460 -29.09 0.82 3.62
N SER A 461 -29.76 1.36 4.64
CA SER A 461 -29.13 2.31 5.56
C SER A 461 -27.98 1.62 6.30
N LEU A 462 -26.74 2.00 5.96
CA LEU A 462 -25.56 1.56 6.68
C LEU A 462 -25.42 2.31 8.00
N PRO A 463 -24.97 1.65 9.07
CA PRO A 463 -24.65 2.37 10.29
C PRO A 463 -23.48 3.33 10.03
N ASP A 464 -23.62 4.57 10.50
CA ASP A 464 -22.55 5.57 10.40
C ASP A 464 -21.33 5.19 11.23
N GLN A 465 -21.51 4.31 12.23
CA GLN A 465 -20.50 3.87 13.20
C GLN A 465 -20.56 2.37 13.43
N PHE A 466 -19.37 1.78 13.61
CA PHE A 466 -19.22 0.35 13.90
C PHE A 466 -18.70 0.13 15.31
N HIS A 467 -19.34 -0.81 16.01
CA HIS A 467 -18.87 -1.32 17.29
C HIS A 467 -18.32 -2.73 17.09
N LEU A 468 -17.07 -2.94 17.53
CA LEU A 468 -16.42 -4.24 17.42
C LEU A 468 -16.81 -5.11 18.62
N THR A 469 -17.01 -6.40 18.36
CA THR A 469 -17.28 -7.42 19.38
C THR A 469 -16.14 -8.44 19.43
N ALA A 470 -16.07 -9.22 20.51
CA ALA A 470 -15.09 -10.32 20.60
C ALA A 470 -15.17 -11.24 19.36
N PRO A 471 -14.03 -11.77 18.84
CA PRO A 471 -12.69 -11.76 19.43
C PRO A 471 -11.87 -10.49 19.13
N LEU A 472 -12.43 -9.50 18.42
CA LEU A 472 -11.75 -8.23 18.22
C LEU A 472 -11.76 -7.42 19.52
N PRO A 473 -10.64 -6.74 19.85
CA PRO A 473 -10.68 -5.71 20.87
C PRO A 473 -11.47 -4.50 20.34
N THR A 474 -11.79 -3.56 21.23
CA THR A 474 -12.46 -2.32 20.84
C THR A 474 -11.64 -1.56 19.80
N TRP A 475 -12.28 -0.72 18.99
CA TRP A 475 -11.58 0.10 17.99
C TRP A 475 -10.48 0.95 18.63
N ARG A 476 -10.76 1.52 19.80
CA ARG A 476 -9.79 2.28 20.59
C ARG A 476 -8.58 1.42 20.93
N GLU A 477 -8.78 0.22 21.47
CA GLU A 477 -7.67 -0.70 21.80
C GLU A 477 -6.84 -1.10 20.57
N LEU A 478 -7.49 -1.37 19.42
CA LEU A 478 -6.77 -1.63 18.16
C LEU A 478 -5.87 -0.47 17.76
N MET A 479 -6.33 0.78 17.90
CA MET A 479 -5.53 1.96 17.60
C MET A 479 -4.31 2.07 18.54
N PHE A 480 -4.44 1.67 19.80
CA PHE A 480 -3.34 1.65 20.78
C PHE A 480 -2.37 0.48 20.63
N GLU A 481 -2.67 -0.55 19.84
CA GLU A 481 -1.71 -1.64 19.60
C GLU A 481 -0.40 -1.11 18.95
N ASN A 482 -0.46 0.00 18.23
CA ASN A 482 0.69 0.67 17.61
C ASN A 482 1.45 1.62 18.55
N HIS A 483 1.11 1.66 19.83
CA HIS A 483 1.54 2.72 20.75
C HIS A 483 2.17 2.20 22.04
#